data_AF-A0A3N4JZY8-F1
#
_entry.id   AF-A0A3N4JZY8-F1
#
_cell.length_a   1.000
_cell.length_b   1.000
_cell.length_c   1.000
_cell.angle_alpha   90.00
_cell.angle_beta   90.00
_cell.angle_gamma   90.00
#
_symmetry.space_group_name_H-M   'P 1'
#
loop_
_entity.id
_entity.type
_entity.pdbx_description
1 polymer ?
#
loop_
_entity_poly.entity_id
_entity_poly.type
_entity_poly.pdbx_seq_one_letter_code
_entity_poly.pdbx_strand_id
1 'polypeptide(L)'
;YLYGEPAYALSYGIISGYKTTVRLPLDLILKAMNMHMSSMHINVEFGFGKMMDLWSFNRFKGNLKSGLSPIARYFLITCFLSNIHSCLYQNETCDQFHCDLPSLSRYLLLDNNRSC
;
A
#
# COMPACT_ATOMS: atom_id res chain seq x y z
N TYR A 1 -14.47 6.37 -6.12
CA TYR A 1 -13.27 7.08 -6.61
C TYR A 1 -12.06 6.49 -5.91
N LEU A 2 -10.97 6.24 -6.64
CA LEU A 2 -9.68 5.75 -6.16
C LEU A 2 -8.74 6.94 -5.96
N TYR A 3 -7.94 6.94 -4.90
CA TYR A 3 -6.92 7.98 -4.73
C TYR A 3 -5.72 7.69 -5.64
N GLY A 4 -5.38 8.66 -6.47
CA GLY A 4 -4.23 8.60 -7.35
C GLY A 4 -3.07 9.41 -6.78
N GLU A 5 -1.87 8.87 -6.89
CA GLU A 5 -0.65 9.64 -6.73
C GLU A 5 -0.67 10.84 -7.69
N PRO A 6 -0.23 12.05 -7.27
CA PRO A 6 -0.33 13.26 -8.08
C PRO A 6 0.34 13.21 -9.45
N ALA A 7 1.29 12.29 -9.68
CA ALA A 7 1.91 12.07 -10.99
C ALA A 7 1.02 11.31 -11.98
N TYR A 8 -0.03 10.61 -11.53
CA TYR A 8 -1.03 10.05 -12.44
C TYR A 8 -1.95 11.16 -12.95
N ALA A 9 -2.16 11.20 -14.27
CA ALA A 9 -3.13 12.09 -14.87
C ALA A 9 -4.52 11.85 -14.24
N LEU A 10 -5.23 12.92 -13.91
CA LEU A 10 -6.62 12.81 -13.48
C LEU A 10 -7.42 12.07 -14.56
N SER A 11 -7.96 10.91 -14.18
CA SER A 11 -8.83 10.09 -15.02
C SER A 11 -10.18 9.90 -14.33
N TYR A 12 -11.18 9.46 -15.08
CA TYR A 12 -12.50 9.19 -14.54
C TYR A 12 -12.39 8.19 -13.38
N GLY A 13 -12.87 8.59 -12.21
CA GLY A 13 -12.80 7.77 -11.00
C GLY A 13 -11.51 7.92 -10.18
N ILE A 14 -10.49 8.69 -10.62
CA ILE A 14 -9.26 8.96 -9.85
C ILE A 14 -9.30 10.37 -9.25
N ILE A 15 -9.10 10.48 -7.93
CA ILE A 15 -8.96 11.76 -7.22
C ILE A 15 -7.50 11.89 -6.79
N SER A 16 -6.87 13.02 -7.11
CA SER A 16 -5.55 13.42 -6.59
C SER A 16 -5.72 14.46 -5.48
N GLY A 17 -4.67 14.68 -4.69
CA GLY A 17 -4.63 15.76 -3.71
C GLY A 17 -5.03 17.10 -4.32
N TYR A 18 -5.90 17.83 -3.62
CA TYR A 18 -6.41 19.13 -4.02
C TYR A 18 -5.29 20.18 -3.97
N LYS A 19 -5.16 20.98 -5.03
CA LYS A 19 -4.09 21.99 -5.15
C LYS A 19 -4.61 23.37 -4.79
N THR A 20 -3.82 24.13 -4.04
CA THR A 20 -4.12 25.56 -3.82
C THR A 20 -3.79 26.34 -5.09
N THR A 21 -4.60 27.34 -5.42
CA THR A 21 -4.24 28.32 -6.45
C THR A 21 -4.33 29.72 -5.85
N VAL A 22 -3.60 30.68 -6.42
CA VAL A 22 -3.56 32.08 -5.92
C VAL A 22 -4.96 32.70 -5.81
N ARG A 23 -5.91 32.23 -6.63
CA ARG A 23 -7.29 32.74 -6.68
C ARG A 23 -8.28 31.96 -5.81
N LEU A 24 -7.96 30.72 -5.44
CA LEU A 24 -8.81 29.82 -4.66
C LEU A 24 -7.94 29.14 -3.59
N PRO A 25 -7.81 29.74 -2.40
CA PRO A 25 -7.18 29.08 -1.28
C PRO A 25 -7.99 27.85 -0.88
N LEU A 26 -7.29 26.80 -0.46
CA LEU A 26 -7.92 25.55 -0.05
C LEU A 26 -8.75 25.76 1.22
N ASP A 27 -10.03 25.41 1.16
CA ASP A 27 -10.90 25.36 2.33
C ASP A 27 -10.37 24.35 3.37
N LEU A 28 -10.74 24.56 4.64
CA LEU A 28 -10.34 23.69 5.75
C LEU A 28 -10.74 22.23 5.52
N ILE A 29 -11.90 22.00 4.90
CA ILE A 29 -12.37 20.65 4.59
C ILE A 29 -11.44 19.98 3.56
N LEU A 30 -11.07 20.68 2.49
CA LEU A 30 -10.16 20.14 1.47
C LEU A 30 -8.75 19.88 2.03
N LYS A 31 -8.29 20.71 2.98
CA LYS A 31 -7.02 20.47 3.68
C LYS A 31 -7.07 19.20 4.53
N ALA A 32 -8.16 18.99 5.27
CA ALA A 32 -8.38 17.79 6.05
C ALA A 32 -8.43 16.54 5.16
N MET A 33 -9.11 16.64 4.01
CA MET A 33 -9.12 15.57 3.00
C MET A 33 -7.71 15.27 2.51
N ASN A 34 -6.94 16.28 2.09
CA ASN A 34 -5.55 16.09 1.65
C ASN A 34 -4.68 15.40 2.73
N MET A 35 -4.78 15.82 3.99
CA MET A 35 -4.04 15.18 5.09
C MET A 35 -4.39 13.70 5.21
N HIS A 36 -5.68 13.36 5.14
CA HIS A 36 -6.14 11.98 5.20
C HIS A 36 -5.61 11.16 4.02
N MET A 37 -5.72 11.69 2.80
CA MET A 37 -5.26 10.99 1.61
C MET A 37 -3.73 10.81 1.59
N SER A 38 -2.97 11.81 2.04
CA SER A 38 -1.51 11.72 2.19
C SER A 38 -1.12 10.65 3.22
N SER A 39 -1.83 10.56 4.34
CA SER A 39 -1.58 9.51 5.36
C SER A 39 -1.75 8.10 4.78
N MET A 40 -2.81 7.87 3.99
CA MET A 40 -3.02 6.60 3.30
C MET A 40 -1.89 6.29 2.31
N HIS A 41 -1.42 7.30 1.57
CA HIS A 41 -0.32 7.12 0.62
C HIS A 41 0.99 6.74 1.31
N ILE A 42 1.34 7.40 2.41
CA ILE A 42 2.53 7.09 3.21
C ILE A 42 2.50 5.64 3.70
N ASN A 43 1.32 5.14 4.13
CA ASN A 43 1.19 3.74 4.54
C ASN A 43 1.45 2.76 3.38
N VAL A 44 0.95 3.07 2.18
CA VAL A 44 1.22 2.27 0.97
C VAL A 44 2.70 2.29 0.60
N GLU A 45 3.34 3.46 0.62
CA GLU A 45 4.78 3.60 0.34
C GLU A 45 5.62 2.80 1.34
N PHE A 46 5.26 2.81 2.62
CA PHE A 46 5.94 2.02 3.64
C PHE A 46 5.85 0.51 3.32
N GLY A 47 4.63 0.02 3.03
CA GLY A 47 4.43 -1.39 2.67
C GLY A 47 5.21 -1.78 1.41
N PHE A 48 5.25 -0.90 0.41
CA PHE A 48 6.03 -1.10 -0.80
C PHE A 48 7.53 -1.14 -0.53
N GLY A 49 8.05 -0.21 0.28
CA GLY A 49 9.45 -0.18 0.71
C GLY A 49 9.86 -1.48 1.39
N LYS A 50 9.08 -1.92 2.40
CA LYS A 50 9.30 -3.19 3.09
C LYS A 50 9.33 -4.38 2.14
N MET A 51 8.42 -4.43 1.18
CA MET A 51 8.38 -5.52 0.19
C MET A 51 9.63 -5.50 -0.70
N MET A 52 10.12 -4.32 -1.10
CA MET A 52 11.34 -4.19 -1.89
C MET A 52 12.60 -4.57 -1.11
N ASP A 53 12.62 -4.32 0.19
CA ASP A 53 13.73 -4.66 1.08
C ASP A 53 13.78 -6.17 1.37
N LEU A 54 12.62 -6.80 1.66
CA LEU A 54 12.53 -8.24 1.89
C LEU A 54 12.76 -9.06 0.62
N TRP A 55 12.28 -8.58 -0.53
CA TRP A 55 12.26 -9.34 -1.78
C TRP A 55 13.07 -8.64 -2.88
N SER A 56 14.39 -8.65 -2.72
CA SER A 56 15.33 -7.89 -3.57
C SER A 56 15.28 -8.26 -5.06
N PHE A 57 14.72 -9.42 -5.42
CA PHE A 57 14.50 -9.78 -6.83
C PHE A 57 13.46 -8.87 -7.52
N ASN A 58 12.50 -8.28 -6.78
CA ASN A 58 11.59 -7.25 -7.31
C ASN A 58 12.30 -5.94 -7.64
N ARG A 59 13.47 -5.69 -7.04
CA ARG A 59 14.29 -4.50 -7.28
C ARG A 59 15.24 -4.69 -8.47
N PHE A 60 15.55 -5.94 -8.85
CA PHE A 60 16.54 -6.23 -9.88
C PHE A 60 15.97 -6.06 -11.29
N LYS A 61 16.14 -4.85 -11.83
CA LYS A 61 15.69 -4.44 -13.18
C LYS A 61 16.19 -5.37 -14.31
N GLY A 62 17.30 -6.08 -14.11
CA GLY A 62 17.83 -7.05 -15.08
C GLY A 62 16.98 -8.32 -15.24
N ASN A 63 16.22 -8.72 -14.21
CA ASN A 63 15.43 -9.96 -14.17
C ASN A 63 13.93 -9.73 -14.45
N LEU A 64 13.49 -8.46 -14.45
CA LEU A 64 12.09 -8.06 -14.63
C LEU A 64 11.94 -7.31 -15.95
N LYS A 65 11.90 -8.05 -17.05
CA LYS A 65 11.60 -7.48 -18.37
C LYS A 65 10.09 -7.47 -18.59
N SER A 66 9.51 -6.27 -18.72
CA SER A 66 8.08 -6.10 -19.02
C SER A 66 7.72 -6.83 -20.31
N GLY A 67 6.76 -7.75 -20.25
CA GLY A 67 6.34 -8.59 -21.39
C GLY A 67 7.10 -9.91 -21.54
N LEU A 68 8.21 -10.12 -20.82
CA LEU A 68 9.00 -11.37 -20.86
C LEU A 68 9.00 -12.10 -19.50
N SER A 69 8.85 -11.37 -18.41
CA SER A 69 8.73 -11.92 -17.06
C SER A 69 7.32 -11.68 -16.51
N PRO A 70 6.75 -12.60 -15.71
CA PRO A 70 5.45 -12.40 -15.08
C PRO A 70 5.54 -11.47 -13.86
N ILE A 71 5.97 -10.22 -14.07
CA ILE A 71 6.25 -9.21 -13.03
C ILE A 71 5.06 -9.03 -12.08
N ALA A 72 3.84 -8.97 -12.61
CA ALA A 72 2.63 -8.83 -11.80
C ALA A 72 2.41 -10.03 -10.86
N ARG A 73 2.74 -11.26 -11.29
CA ARG A 73 2.62 -12.44 -10.43
C ARG A 73 3.65 -12.43 -9.31
N TYR A 74 4.89 -12.05 -9.62
CA TYR A 74 5.93 -11.89 -8.62
C TYR A 74 5.54 -10.87 -7.56
N PHE A 75 5.04 -9.70 -7.99
CA PHE A 75 4.54 -8.67 -7.10
C PHE A 75 3.42 -9.16 -6.16
N LEU A 76 2.44 -9.89 -6.70
CA LEU A 76 1.35 -10.45 -5.89
C LEU A 76 1.86 -11.46 -4.86
N ILE A 77 2.75 -12.36 -5.27
CA ILE A 77 3.35 -13.37 -4.37
C ILE A 77 4.15 -12.67 -3.26
N THR A 78 4.96 -11.66 -3.59
CA THR A 78 5.75 -10.94 -2.59
C THR A 78 4.91 -10.07 -1.67
N CYS A 79 3.79 -9.54 -2.16
CA CYS A 79 2.81 -8.86 -1.30
C CYS A 79 2.23 -9.84 -0.28
N PHE A 80 1.78 -11.02 -0.73
CA PHE A 80 1.26 -12.07 0.14
C PHE A 80 2.28 -12.54 1.19
N LEU A 81 3.51 -12.84 0.77
CA LEU A 81 4.57 -13.26 1.68
C LEU A 81 5.02 -12.15 2.65
N SER A 82 5.01 -10.88 2.20
CA SER A 82 5.28 -9.73 3.09
C SER A 82 4.21 -9.56 4.18
N ASN A 83 2.96 -9.83 3.85
CA ASN A 83 1.88 -9.81 4.84
C ASN A 83 2.04 -10.93 5.88
N ILE A 84 2.38 -12.15 5.43
CA ILE A 84 2.72 -13.28 6.32
C ILE A 84 3.92 -12.93 7.22
N HIS A 85 4.99 -12.38 6.64
CA HIS A 85 6.16 -11.95 7.39
C HIS A 85 5.79 -10.89 8.42
N SER A 86 4.89 -9.97 8.11
CA SER A 86 4.39 -8.98 9.08
C SER A 86 3.64 -9.67 10.21
N CYS A 87 2.77 -10.64 9.92
CA CYS A 87 2.05 -11.39 10.97
C CYS A 87 2.98 -12.17 11.92
N LEU A 88 4.14 -12.61 11.43
CA LEU A 88 5.12 -13.39 12.21
C LEU A 88 6.13 -12.53 12.98
N TYR A 89 6.51 -11.39 12.40
CA TYR A 89 7.50 -10.48 12.97
C TYR A 89 6.86 -9.11 13.13
N GLN A 90 6.76 -8.63 14.38
CA GLN A 90 6.31 -7.27 14.70
C GLN A 90 6.95 -6.29 13.70
N ASN A 91 6.12 -5.54 12.99
CA ASN A 91 6.60 -4.55 12.04
C ASN A 91 6.58 -3.17 12.70
N GLU A 92 7.68 -2.45 12.53
CA GLU A 92 7.77 -1.03 12.93
C GLU A 92 6.67 -0.18 12.28
N THR A 93 6.12 -0.65 11.14
CA THR A 93 4.95 -0.06 10.48
C THR A 93 3.69 -0.10 11.34
N CYS A 94 3.35 -1.21 12.01
CA CYS A 94 2.15 -1.23 12.84
C CYS A 94 2.28 -0.38 14.07
N ASP A 95 3.49 -0.27 14.63
CA ASP A 95 3.75 0.65 15.73
C ASP A 95 3.55 2.09 15.26
N GLN A 96 4.02 2.43 14.05
CA GLN A 96 3.83 3.76 13.46
C GLN A 96 2.36 4.07 13.16
N PHE A 97 1.57 3.08 12.71
CA PHE A 97 0.18 3.27 12.29
C PHE A 97 -0.87 2.79 13.31
N HIS A 98 -0.45 2.39 14.52
CA HIS A 98 -1.30 1.84 15.58
C HIS A 98 -2.28 0.78 15.08
N CYS A 99 -1.78 -0.16 14.29
CA CYS A 99 -2.60 -1.22 13.69
C CYS A 99 -2.31 -2.55 14.37
N ASP A 100 -3.33 -3.21 14.92
CA ASP A 100 -3.17 -4.54 15.48
C ASP A 100 -3.00 -5.56 14.35
N LEU A 101 -1.84 -6.22 14.28
CA LEU A 101 -1.64 -7.27 13.29
C LEU A 101 -2.52 -8.47 13.61
N PRO A 102 -3.21 -9.04 12.60
CA PRO A 102 -3.85 -10.33 12.79
C PRO A 102 -2.79 -11.40 13.05
N SER A 103 -3.16 -12.41 13.83
CA SER A 103 -2.34 -13.62 13.92
C SER A 103 -2.21 -14.27 12.54
N LEU A 104 -1.11 -14.98 12.31
CA LEU A 104 -0.90 -15.70 11.04
C LEU A 104 -2.07 -16.63 10.71
N SER A 105 -2.59 -17.35 11.71
CA SER A 105 -3.74 -18.24 11.56
C SER A 105 -5.00 -17.48 11.13
N ARG A 106 -5.23 -16.29 11.69
CA ARG A 106 -6.36 -15.44 11.31
C ARG A 106 -6.21 -14.92 9.88
N TYR A 107 -5.01 -14.50 9.50
CA TYR A 107 -4.71 -13.98 8.15
C TYR A 107 -4.87 -15.05 7.07
N LEU A 108 -4.39 -16.28 7.33
CA LEU A 108 -4.52 -17.42 6.43
C LEU A 108 -5.90 -18.09 6.48
N LEU A 109 -6.83 -17.57 7.29
CA LEU A 109 -8.15 -18.16 7.52
C LEU A 109 -8.10 -19.62 8.01
N LEU A 110 -7.05 -19.96 8.78
CA LEU A 110 -6.84 -21.27 9.38
C LEU A 110 -7.55 -21.44 10.73
N ASP A 111 -8.12 -20.37 11.29
CA ASP A 111 -9.01 -20.47 12.44
C ASP A 111 -10.27 -21.25 12.05
N ASN A 112 -10.29 -22.52 12.45
CA ASN A 112 -11.38 -23.47 12.23
C ASN A 112 -12.61 -23.19 13.11
N ASN A 113 -13.07 -21.94 13.20
CA ASN A 113 -14.44 -21.64 13.61
C ASN A 113 -15.40 -21.74 12.41
N ARG A 114 -15.24 -22.80 11.61
CA ARG A 114 -16.33 -23.35 10.80
C ARG A 114 -17.04 -24.37 11.69
N SER A 115 -17.89 -23.86 12.58
CA SER A 115 -19.00 -24.64 13.11
C SER A 115 -19.87 -25.07 11.93
N CYS A 116 -20.20 -26.36 11.87
CA CYS A 116 -21.24 -26.90 11.01
C CYS A 116 -22.57 -26.16 11.18
#